data_AF-A0A7T2YZK1-F1
#
_entry.id   AF-A0A7T2YZK1-F1
#
_cell.length_a   1.000
_cell.length_b   1.000
_cell.length_c   1.000
_cell.angle_alpha   90.00
_cell.angle_beta   90.00
_cell.angle_gamma   90.00
#
_symmetry.space_group_name_H-M   'P 1'
#
loop_
_entity.id
_entity.type
_entity.pdbx_description
1 polymer ?
#
loop_
_entity_poly.entity_id
_entity_poly.type
_entity_poly.pdbx_seq_one_letter_code
_entity_poly.pdbx_strand_id
1 'polypeptide(L)' 'MTIQVKRVSGTRLKVVSGQHRLSTQLAINGKADVQDIETGEKLAAHRVDGEIVVLTSPAAAAAQSAAAAVISKAAKL' A
#
# COMPACT_ATOMS: atom_id res chain seq x y z
N MET A 1 7.61 10.69 -14.36
CA MET A 1 7.96 9.25 -14.19
C MET A 1 7.27 8.68 -12.97
N THR A 2 6.42 7.67 -13.13
CA THR A 2 5.76 6.96 -12.03
C THR A 2 6.76 6.09 -11.25
N ILE A 3 6.64 6.01 -9.93
CA ILE A 3 7.43 5.07 -9.11
C ILE A 3 6.73 3.72 -9.21
N GLN A 4 7.43 2.69 -9.68
CA GLN A 4 6.87 1.37 -9.81
C GLN A 4 7.39 0.44 -8.72
N VAL A 5 6.49 -0.35 -8.16
CA VAL A 5 6.77 -1.31 -7.10
C VAL A 5 6.18 -2.66 -7.44
N LYS A 6 6.70 -3.71 -6.80
CA LYS A 6 6.15 -5.04 -6.80
C LYS A 6 5.94 -5.49 -5.35
N ARG A 7 4.83 -6.15 -5.08
CA ARG A 7 4.59 -6.77 -3.77
C ARG A 7 5.50 -7.96 -3.55
N VAL A 8 6.20 -7.99 -2.42
CA VAL A 8 7.08 -9.11 -2.03
C VAL A 8 6.36 -10.07 -1.10
N SER A 9 5.70 -9.53 -0.08
CA SER A 9 4.94 -10.29 0.90
C SER A 9 4.03 -9.34 1.68
N GLY A 10 2.76 -9.70 1.86
CA GLY A 10 1.80 -8.90 2.61
C GLY A 10 1.77 -7.44 2.15
N THR A 11 2.20 -6.52 3.01
CA THR A 11 2.28 -5.08 2.77
C THR A 11 3.65 -4.59 2.29
N ARG A 12 4.66 -5.46 2.21
CA ARG A 12 6.02 -5.08 1.80
C ARG A 12 6.14 -4.97 0.30
N LEU A 13 6.81 -3.91 -0.12
CA LEU A 13 7.03 -3.56 -1.51
C LEU A 13 8.52 -3.55 -1.83
N LYS A 14 8.85 -4.05 -3.03
CA LYS A 14 10.15 -3.86 -3.66
C LYS A 14 10.01 -2.84 -4.77
N VAL A 15 10.95 -1.91 -4.82
CA VAL A 15 10.98 -0.87 -5.84
C VAL A 15 11.57 -1.43 -7.12
N VAL A 16 10.85 -1.23 -8.22
CA VAL A 16 11.23 -1.69 -9.56
C VAL A 16 11.78 -0.53 -10.37
N SER A 17 11.17 0.66 -10.26
CA SER A 17 11.67 1.88 -10.90
C SER A 17 11.37 3.13 -10.07
N GLY A 18 12.22 4.16 -10.21
CA GLY A 18 12.03 5.44 -9.53
C GLY A 18 12.59 5.54 -8.10
N GLN A 19 13.59 4.73 -7.74
CA GLN A 19 14.16 4.66 -6.38
C GLN A 19 14.58 6.03 -5.81
N HIS A 20 15.22 6.88 -6.60
CA HIS A 20 15.63 8.22 -6.14
C HIS A 20 14.42 9.09 -5.80
N ARG A 21 13.42 9.13 -6.69
CA ARG A 21 12.18 9.88 -6.47
C ARG A 21 11.43 9.39 -5.24
N LEU A 22 11.35 8.07 -5.07
CA LEU A 22 10.75 7.46 -3.88
C LEU A 22 11.46 7.91 -2.62
N SER A 23 12.80 7.83 -2.59
CA SER A 23 13.61 8.22 -1.44
C SER A 23 13.39 9.69 -1.07
N THR A 24 13.36 10.58 -2.06
CA THR A 24 13.07 12.00 -1.86
C THR A 24 11.66 12.23 -1.31
N GLN A 25 10.63 11.60 -1.88
CA GLN A 25 9.26 11.78 -1.42
C GLN A 25 9.06 11.26 0.00
N LEU A 26 9.64 10.09 0.33
CA LEU A 26 9.60 9.55 1.68
C LEU A 26 10.34 10.42 2.69
N ALA A 27 11.47 11.01 2.31
CA ALA A 27 12.24 11.91 3.18
C ALA A 27 11.52 13.23 3.47
N ILE A 28 10.80 13.78 2.48
CA ILE A 28 10.10 15.07 2.63
C ILE A 28 8.72 14.89 3.26
N ASN A 29 7.94 13.93 2.78
CA ASN A 29 6.52 13.81 3.09
C ASN A 29 6.19 12.64 4.04
N GLY A 30 7.16 11.75 4.33
CA GLY A 30 6.91 10.49 5.05
C GLY A 30 6.07 9.46 4.29
N LYS A 31 5.66 9.77 3.05
CA LYS A 31 4.87 8.92 2.16
C LYS A 31 5.14 9.20 0.69
N ALA A 32 4.85 8.24 -0.18
CA ALA A 32 4.97 8.37 -1.62
C ALA A 32 3.87 7.61 -2.36
N ASP A 33 3.34 8.19 -3.44
CA ASP A 33 2.42 7.50 -4.34
C ASP A 33 3.22 6.60 -5.29
N VAL A 34 2.92 5.31 -5.24
CA VAL A 34 3.58 4.28 -6.07
C VAL A 34 2.54 3.50 -6.86
N GLN A 35 2.97 2.85 -7.94
CA GLN A 35 2.12 1.98 -8.74
C GLN A 35 2.64 0.54 -8.68
N ASP A 36 1.76 -0.39 -8.31
CA ASP A 36 2.06 -1.81 -8.38
C ASP A 36 2.12 -2.27 -9.84
N ILE A 37 3.20 -2.95 -10.24
CA ILE A 37 3.38 -3.39 -11.63
C ILE A 37 2.55 -4.63 -11.98
N GLU A 38 2.15 -5.41 -10.98
CA GLU A 38 1.38 -6.64 -11.19
C GLU A 38 -0.11 -6.34 -11.24
N THR A 39 -0.60 -5.47 -10.35
CA THR A 39 -2.03 -5.13 -10.28
C THR A 39 -2.38 -3.82 -10.97
N GLY A 40 -1.40 -2.96 -11.25
CA GLY A 40 -1.61 -1.61 -11.77
C GLY A 40 -2.15 -0.60 -10.73
N GLU A 41 -2.41 -1.04 -9.49
CA GLU A 41 -2.99 -0.22 -8.43
C GLU A 41 -2.06 0.91 -8.00
N LYS A 42 -2.65 2.06 -7.67
CA LYS A 42 -1.94 3.16 -7.00
C LYS A 42 -2.02 2.97 -5.49
N LEU A 43 -0.87 3.01 -4.83
CA LEU A 43 -0.71 2.73 -3.41
C LEU A 43 0.05 3.87 -2.73
N ALA A 44 -0.30 4.16 -1.48
CA ALA A 44 0.49 5.05 -0.63
C ALA A 44 1.52 4.23 0.14
N ALA A 45 2.80 4.39 -0.21
CA ALA A 45 3.91 3.71 0.42
C ALA A 45 4.58 4.58 1.50
N HIS A 46 5.07 3.92 2.54
CA HIS A 46 5.74 4.50 3.70
C HIS A 46 7.05 3.78 3.97
N ARG A 47 7.95 4.42 4.73
CA ARG A 47 9.17 3.78 5.22
C ARG A 47 9.01 3.44 6.70
N VAL A 48 9.15 2.16 7.04
CA VAL A 48 9.10 1.65 8.41
C VAL A 48 10.30 0.74 8.61
N ASP A 49 11.15 1.03 9.60
CA ASP A 49 12.36 0.26 9.90
C ASP A 49 13.26 -0.03 8.69
N GLY A 50 13.32 0.94 7.76
CA GLY A 50 14.12 0.83 6.53
C GLY A 50 13.42 0.13 5.35
N GLU A 51 12.33 -0.59 5.59
CA GLU A 51 11.50 -1.25 4.58
C GLU A 51 10.46 -0.30 3.98
N ILE A 52 10.07 -0.56 2.72
CA ILE A 52 8.97 0.14 2.05
C ILE A 52 7.70 -0.70 2.19
N VAL A 53 6.67 -0.11 2.81
CA VAL A 53 5.43 -0.80 3.13
C VAL A 53 4.21 0.02 2.75
N VAL A 54 3.08 -0.64 2.50
CA VAL A 54 1.75 -0.01 2.43
C VAL A 54 1.01 -0.23 3.74
N LEU A 55 0.52 0.83 4.37
CA LEU A 55 -0.16 0.70 5.67
C LEU A 55 -1.55 0.06 5.52
N THR A 56 -2.21 0.29 4.38
CA THR A 56 -3.48 -0.34 4.02
C THR A 56 -3.52 -0.52 2.51
N SER A 57 -3.53 -1.76 2.03
CA SER A 57 -3.86 -1.98 0.62
C SER A 57 -5.36 -1.74 0.42
N PRO A 58 -5.79 -1.02 -0.63
CA PRO A 58 -7.20 -0.75 -0.91
C PRO A 58 -8.08 -2.01 -0.89
N ALA A 59 -7.59 -3.11 -1.48
CA ALA A 59 -8.25 -4.40 -1.45
C ALA A 59 -8.46 -4.96 -0.02
N ALA A 60 -7.46 -4.82 0.86
CA ALA A 60 -7.57 -5.25 2.26
C ALA A 60 -8.52 -4.36 3.06
N ALA A 61 -8.54 -3.05 2.81
CA ALA A 61 -9.51 -2.15 3.42
C ALA A 61 -10.94 -2.50 2.98
N ALA A 62 -11.15 -2.77 1.68
CA ALA A 62 -12.44 -3.21 1.15
C ALA A 62 -12.89 -4.56 1.76
N ALA A 63 -11.97 -5.52 1.88
CA ALA A 63 -12.26 -6.81 2.51
C ALA A 63 -12.61 -6.66 4.01
N GLN A 64 -11.89 -5.81 4.76
CA GLN A 64 -12.19 -5.52 6.16
C GLN A 64 -13.54 -4.82 6.32
N SER A 65 -13.87 -3.85 5.46
CA SER A 65 -15.18 -3.21 5.47
C SER A 65 -16.31 -4.19 5.14
N ALA A 66 -16.12 -5.08 4.16
CA ALA A 66 -17.09 -6.12 3.84
C ALA A 66 -17.29 -7.10 5.00
N ALA A 67 -16.21 -7.54 5.64
CA ALA A 67 -16.28 -8.40 6.82
C ALA A 67 -16.99 -7.71 8.00
N ALA A 68 -16.68 -6.43 8.27
CA ALA A 68 -17.36 -5.64 9.30
C ALA A 68 -18.86 -5.46 9.02
N ALA A 69 -19.25 -5.29 7.76
CA ALA A 69 -20.65 -5.21 7.36
C ALA A 69 -21.41 -6.53 7.62
N VAL A 70 -20.78 -7.68 7.41
CA VAL A 70 -21.39 -9.00 7.70
C VAL A 70 -21.54 -9.20 9.20
N ILE A 71 -20.50 -8.91 9.99
CA ILE A 71 -20.53 -9.05 11.46
C ILE A 71 -21.60 -8.13 12.07
N SER A 72 -21.65 -6.86 11.65
CA SER A 72 -22.66 -5.92 12.14
C SER A 72 -24.08 -6.32 11.75
N LYS A 73 -24.27 -6.95 10.58
CA LYS A 73 -25.56 -7.51 10.18
C LYS A 73 -25.95 -8.74 11.01
N ALA A 74 -25.01 -9.61 11.32
CA ALA A 74 -25.23 -10.80 12.16
C ALA A 74 -25.51 -10.44 13.63
N ALA A 75 -24.87 -9.41 14.17
CA ALA A 75 -25.09 -8.92 15.54
C ALA A 75 -26.44 -8.20 15.75
N LYS A 76 -27.20 -7.97 14.67
CA LYS A 76 -28.50 -7.29 14.69
C LYS A 76 -29.70 -8.27 14.58
N LEU A 77 -29.42 -9.57 14.50
CA LEU A 77 -30.38 -10.69 14.56
C LEU A 77 -30.41 -11.26 15.98
#